data_AF-A0A7J8W883-F1
#
_entry.id   AF-A0A7J8W883-F1
#
_cell.length_a   1.000
_cell.length_b   1.000
_cell.length_c   1.000
_cell.angle_alpha   90.00
_cell.angle_beta   90.00
_cell.angle_gamma   90.00
#
_symmetry.space_group_name_H-M   'P 1'
#
loop_
_entity.id
_entity.type
_entity.pdbx_description
1 polymer ?
#
loop_
_entity_poly.entity_id
_entity_poly.type
_entity_poly.pdbx_seq_one_letter_code
_entity_poly.pdbx_strand_id
1 'polypeptide(L)'
;MVAIRFEIEKFDGETNFNLRQVQTMAILVQTGLKKIVTGKKPENLNQTKWEELDEKALSTIQLCLTNIVLQEVLMEKIVETTSIYVSHE
;
A
#
# COMPACT_ATOMS: atom_id res chain seq x y z
N MET A 1 2.91 -26.64 -11.26
CA MET A 1 2.22 -25.35 -11.05
C MET A 1 3.00 -24.29 -11.81
N VAL A 2 2.38 -23.58 -12.75
CA VAL A 2 3.01 -22.44 -13.42
C VAL A 2 2.91 -21.27 -12.46
N ALA A 3 4.05 -20.81 -11.94
CA ALA A 3 4.11 -19.53 -11.24
C ALA A 3 3.97 -18.43 -12.29
N ILE A 4 2.79 -17.80 -12.37
CA ILE A 4 2.61 -16.62 -13.21
C ILE A 4 3.43 -15.50 -12.55
N ARG A 5 4.57 -15.19 -13.16
CA ARG A 5 5.35 -14.01 -12.79
C ARG A 5 4.75 -12.84 -13.55
N PHE A 6 3.90 -12.08 -12.88
CA PHE A 6 3.50 -10.78 -13.40
C PHE A 6 4.69 -9.85 -13.26
N GLU A 7 5.19 -9.35 -14.38
CA GLU A 7 6.08 -8.19 -14.35
C GLU A 7 5.21 -7.00 -13.95
N ILE A 8 5.20 -6.71 -12.65
CA ILE A 8 4.45 -5.58 -12.09
C ILE A 8 5.26 -4.34 -12.42
N GLU A 9 4.77 -3.58 -13.37
CA GLU A 9 5.30 -2.26 -13.66
C GLU A 9 5.07 -1.34 -12.45
N LYS A 10 6.13 -0.68 -12.01
CA LYS A 10 6.10 0.20 -10.84
C LYS A 10 5.47 1.55 -11.22
N PHE A 11 4.73 2.14 -10.29
CA PHE A 11 4.23 3.48 -10.42
C PHE A 11 5.36 4.50 -10.23
N ASP A 12 5.55 5.31 -11.26
CA ASP A 12 6.61 6.31 -11.40
C ASP A 12 6.16 7.75 -11.10
N GLY A 13 4.85 7.98 -10.89
CA GLY A 13 4.28 9.30 -10.67
C GLY A 13 3.82 10.00 -11.96
N GLU A 14 4.26 9.53 -13.13
CA GLU A 14 3.88 10.10 -14.43
C GLU A 14 2.72 9.36 -15.09
N THR A 15 2.64 8.05 -14.86
CA THR A 15 1.57 7.22 -15.42
C THR A 15 0.20 7.61 -14.84
N ASN A 16 -0.87 7.41 -15.59
CA ASN A 16 -2.24 7.64 -15.11
C ASN A 16 -2.49 6.94 -13.76
N PHE A 17 -2.74 7.75 -12.72
CA PHE A 17 -2.95 7.26 -11.36
C PHE A 17 -4.11 6.27 -11.25
N ASN A 18 -5.22 6.50 -11.96
CA ASN A 18 -6.37 5.59 -11.93
C ASN A 18 -6.03 4.22 -12.52
N LEU A 19 -5.23 4.19 -13.58
CA LEU A 19 -4.74 2.93 -14.17
C LEU A 19 -3.87 2.17 -13.16
N ARG A 20 -2.94 2.87 -12.51
CA ARG A 20 -2.04 2.31 -11.51
C ARG A 20 -2.78 1.84 -10.26
N GLN A 21 -3.81 2.57 -9.84
CA GLN A 21 -4.71 2.17 -8.76
C GLN A 21 -5.42 0.85 -9.09
N VAL A 22 -5.96 0.71 -10.29
CA VAL A 22 -6.61 -0.55 -10.75
C VAL A 22 -5.61 -1.71 -10.76
N GLN A 23 -4.39 -1.50 -11.24
CA GLN A 23 -3.32 -2.52 -11.25
C GLN A 23 -2.95 -2.94 -9.81
N THR A 24 -2.72 -1.99 -8.91
CA THR A 24 -2.42 -2.25 -7.50
C THR A 24 -3.56 -3.02 -6.82
N MET A 25 -4.83 -2.68 -7.10
CA MET A 25 -5.96 -3.44 -6.57
C MET A 25 -6.02 -4.86 -7.13
N ALA A 26 -5.72 -5.06 -8.41
CA ALA A 26 -5.64 -6.40 -8.99
C ALA A 26 -4.56 -7.25 -8.30
N ILE A 27 -3.41 -6.65 -7.97
CA ILE A 27 -2.33 -7.33 -7.24
C ILE A 27 -2.77 -7.69 -5.82
N LEU A 28 -3.38 -6.75 -5.08
CA LEU A 28 -3.91 -7.02 -3.73
C LEU A 28 -4.98 -8.12 -3.74
N VAL A 29 -5.84 -8.18 -4.75
CA VAL A 29 -6.81 -9.28 -4.90
C VAL A 29 -6.10 -10.61 -5.14
N GLN A 30 -5.11 -10.65 -6.03
CA GLN A 30 -4.34 -11.86 -6.33
C GLN A 30 -3.51 -12.36 -5.15
N THR A 31 -3.08 -11.48 -4.25
CA THR A 31 -2.33 -11.84 -3.03
C THR A 31 -3.22 -12.20 -1.84
N GLY A 32 -4.54 -12.22 -2.03
CA GLY A 32 -5.53 -12.59 -1.02
C GLY A 32 -5.94 -11.43 -0.08
N LEU A 33 -5.61 -10.20 -0.43
CA LEU A 33 -5.76 -9.00 0.41
C LEU A 33 -6.99 -8.14 0.07
N LYS A 34 -7.92 -8.66 -0.74
CA LYS A 34 -9.17 -7.94 -1.12
C LYS A 34 -9.92 -7.35 0.09
N LYS A 35 -9.93 -8.06 1.23
CA LYS A 35 -10.62 -7.62 2.45
C LYS A 35 -9.90 -6.49 3.19
N ILE A 36 -8.62 -6.28 2.93
CA ILE A 36 -7.82 -5.20 3.52
C ILE A 36 -8.05 -3.89 2.78
N VAL A 37 -8.27 -3.96 1.46
CA VAL A 37 -8.56 -2.80 0.60
C VAL A 37 -9.74 -1.97 1.09
N THR A 38 -10.69 -2.57 1.81
CA THR A 38 -11.86 -1.87 2.37
C THR A 38 -11.56 -1.09 3.65
N GLY A 39 -10.36 -1.24 4.23
CA GLY A 39 -9.89 -0.55 5.45
C GLY A 39 -10.62 -0.97 6.73
N LYS A 40 -11.54 -1.93 6.67
CA LYS A 40 -12.37 -2.35 7.81
C LYS A 40 -11.94 -3.73 8.30
N LYS A 41 -11.42 -3.79 9.52
CA LYS A 41 -11.15 -5.06 10.21
C LYS A 41 -12.45 -5.85 10.38
N PRO A 42 -12.53 -7.11 9.93
CA PRO A 42 -13.66 -7.97 10.25
C PRO A 42 -13.79 -8.19 11.76
N GLU A 43 -15.01 -8.19 12.28
CA GLU A 43 -15.28 -8.43 13.72
C GLU A 43 -14.72 -9.78 14.20
N ASN A 44 -14.80 -10.78 13.33
CA ASN A 44 -14.36 -12.15 13.60
C ASN A 44 -12.86 -12.40 13.32
N LEU A 45 -12.09 -11.39 12.93
CA LEU A 45 -10.66 -11.53 12.71
C LEU A 45 -9.89 -11.04 13.93
N ASN A 46 -8.94 -11.85 14.39
CA ASN A 46 -8.07 -11.48 15.51
C ASN A 46 -7.20 -10.26 15.12
N GLN A 47 -6.76 -9.49 16.13
CA GLN A 47 -6.02 -8.25 15.91
C GLN A 47 -4.65 -8.49 15.27
N THR A 48 -3.88 -9.45 15.77
CA THR A 48 -2.54 -9.78 15.24
C THR A 48 -2.58 -10.20 13.77
N LYS A 49 -3.58 -11.00 13.37
CA LYS A 49 -3.77 -11.44 11.99
C LYS A 49 -4.22 -10.31 11.10
N TRP A 50 -5.00 -9.38 11.63
CA TRP A 50 -5.34 -8.16 10.90
C TRP A 50 -4.09 -7.33 10.63
N GLU A 51 -3.26 -7.10 11.65
CA GLU A 51 -1.98 -6.36 11.52
C GLU A 51 -1.04 -7.02 10.52
N GLU A 52 -0.89 -8.35 10.56
CA GLU A 52 -0.09 -9.09 9.56
C GLU A 52 -0.60 -8.88 8.13
N LEU A 53 -1.92 -8.85 7.93
CA LEU A 53 -2.51 -8.65 6.60
C LEU A 53 -2.41 -7.20 6.15
N ASP A 54 -2.51 -6.25 7.08
CA ASP A 54 -2.33 -4.82 6.86
C ASP A 54 -0.88 -4.51 6.45
N GLU A 55 0.10 -5.04 7.20
CA GLU A 55 1.53 -4.92 6.88
C GLU A 55 1.85 -5.56 5.52
N LYS A 56 1.23 -6.70 5.20
CA LYS A 56 1.38 -7.34 3.89
C LYS A 56 0.77 -6.50 2.76
N ALA A 57 -0.36 -5.83 3.00
CA ALA A 57 -0.96 -4.93 2.01
C ALA A 57 -0.09 -3.70 1.77
N LEU A 58 0.40 -3.07 2.85
CA LEU A 58 1.34 -1.97 2.78
C LEU A 58 2.60 -2.35 2.00
N SER A 59 3.22 -3.49 2.34
CA SER A 59 4.40 -4.00 1.65
C SER A 59 4.14 -4.24 0.16
N THR A 60 2.97 -4.78 -0.18
CA THR A 60 2.57 -5.00 -1.57
C THR A 60 2.44 -3.68 -2.33
N ILE A 61 1.81 -2.66 -1.74
CA ILE A 61 1.68 -1.33 -2.33
C ILE A 61 3.06 -0.72 -2.55
N GLN A 62 3.94 -0.76 -1.53
CA GLN A 62 5.30 -0.22 -1.63
C GLN A 62 6.12 -0.88 -2.75
N LEU A 63 5.99 -2.20 -2.94
CA LEU A 63 6.65 -2.90 -4.04
C LEU A 63 6.15 -2.50 -5.43
N CYS A 64 4.93 -1.95 -5.52
CA CYS A 64 4.35 -1.41 -6.74
C CYS A 64 4.79 0.03 -7.04
N LEU A 65 5.63 0.64 -6.20
CA LEU A 65 6.11 2.02 -6.37
C LEU A 65 7.57 2.04 -6.80
N THR A 66 7.96 3.06 -7.57
CA THR A 66 9.38 3.36 -7.81
C THR A 66 10.03 3.97 -6.57
N ASN A 67 11.36 3.99 -6.51
CA ASN A 67 12.10 4.56 -5.39
C ASN A 67 11.82 6.06 -5.21
N ILE A 68 11.56 6.79 -6.29
CA ILE A 68 11.25 8.22 -6.27
C ILE A 68 9.91 8.44 -5.57
N VAL A 69 8.86 7.76 -6.04
CA VAL A 69 7.51 7.86 -5.44
C VAL A 69 7.50 7.36 -3.99
N LEU A 70 8.27 6.30 -3.67
CA LEU A 70 8.43 5.85 -2.28
C LEU A 70 9.04 6.93 -1.38
N GLN A 71 10.06 7.66 -1.86
CA GLN A 71 10.67 8.74 -1.10
C GLN A 71 9.68 9.87 -0.84
N GLU A 72 8.86 10.25 -1.82
CA GLU A 72 7.81 11.27 -1.67
C GLU A 72 6.78 10.87 -0.60
N VAL A 73 6.27 9.63 -0.67
CA VAL A 73 5.30 9.10 0.31
C VAL A 73 5.90 9.04 1.73
N LEU A 74 7.19 8.67 1.84
CA LEU A 74 7.88 8.65 3.13
C LEU A 74 8.10 10.06 3.70
N MET A 75 8.40 11.03 2.83
CA MET A 75 8.57 12.43 3.23
C MET A 75 7.26 13.06 3.71
N GLU A 76 6.13 12.76 3.05
CA GLU A 76 4.80 13.22 3.48
C GLU A 76 4.48 12.76 4.91
N LYS A 77 4.77 11.48 5.22
CA LYS A 77 4.58 10.91 6.57
C LYS A 77 5.46 11.57 7.64
N ILE A 78 6.66 12.03 7.26
CA ILE A 78 7.56 12.78 8.16
C ILE A 78 7.04 14.19 8.38
N VAL A 79 6.58 14.89 7.34
CA VAL A 79 6.04 16.26 7.43
C VAL A 79 4.77 16.30 8.27
N GLU A 80 3.88 15.30 8.11
CA GLU A 80 2.72 15.15 8.99
C GLU A 80 3.16 15.03 10.45
N THR A 81 4.14 14.17 10.74
CA THR A 81 4.68 13.96 12.09
C THR A 81 5.29 15.25 12.66
N THR A 82 6.09 15.99 11.89
CA THR A 82 6.67 17.27 12.31
C THR A 82 5.60 18.35 12.50
N SER A 83 4.55 18.39 11.68
CA SER A 83 3.44 19.34 11.83
C SER A 83 2.66 19.13 13.14
N ILE A 84 2.53 17.89 13.62
CA ILE A 84 1.92 17.61 14.94
C ILE A 84 2.79 18.13 16.09
N TYR A 85 4.12 18.09 15.93
CA TYR A 85 5.06 18.63 16.93
C TYR A 85 5.15 20.16 16.92
N VAL A 86 5.03 20.80 15.74
CA VAL A 86 5.13 22.27 15.60
C VAL A 86 3.81 22.99 15.92
N SER A 87 2.66 22.30 15.82
CA SER A 87 1.34 22.90 16.13
C SER A 87 0.95 22.85 17.62
N HIS A 88 1.86 22.39 18.48
CA HIS A 88 1.65 22.25 19.93
C HIS A 88 2.64 23.08 20.76
N GLU A 89 3.18 24.14 20.17
CA GLU A 89 3.93 25.24 20.81
C GLU A 89 3.17 26.57 20.57
#